data_AF-A0A1G0BWD2-F1
#
_entry.id   AF-A0A1G0BWD2-F1
#
_cell.length_a   1.000
_cell.length_b   1.000
_cell.length_c   1.000
_cell.angle_alpha   90.00
_cell.angle_beta   90.00
_cell.angle_gamma   90.00
#
_symmetry.space_group_name_H-M   'P 1'
#
loop_
_entity.id
_entity.type
_entity.pdbx_description
1 polymer ?
#
loop_
_entity_poly.entity_id
_entity_poly.type
_entity_poly.pdbx_seq_one_letter_code
_entity_poly.pdbx_strand_id
1 'polypeptide(L)'
;MESISIQEAYDKKSKTYKMLLYFGMISIIMIFAGLTSAFVVSKQRPDWLKDLVIPDTFTYSTIVLIVSSITFYLAKKAIKANNQSLTTVYLLITLGLGLTFVYLQFKGFDLLFNQGLVPFGSSSKVTVSFLYAFVFVHVAHLFGG
;
A
#
# COMPACT_ATOMS: atom_id res chain seq x y z
N MET A 1 -33.87 -30.39 5.64
CA MET A 1 -32.50 -30.91 5.82
C MET A 1 -31.53 -30.32 4.80
N GLU A 2 -31.91 -30.22 3.53
CA GLU A 2 -31.08 -29.63 2.47
C GLU A 2 -30.71 -28.14 2.69
N SER A 3 -31.61 -27.32 3.23
CA SER A 3 -31.30 -25.91 3.55
C SER A 3 -30.28 -25.73 4.70
N ILE A 4 -30.21 -26.69 5.62
CA ILE A 4 -29.29 -26.66 6.77
C ILE A 4 -27.87 -27.03 6.32
N SER A 5 -27.72 -28.00 5.42
CA SER A 5 -26.40 -28.37 4.87
C SER A 5 -25.78 -27.26 4.01
N ILE A 6 -26.61 -26.51 3.28
CA ILE A 6 -26.16 -25.35 2.49
C ILE A 6 -25.69 -24.23 3.43
N GLN A 7 -26.42 -23.93 4.51
CA GLN A 7 -26.02 -22.91 5.50
C GLN A 7 -24.69 -23.28 6.19
N GLU A 8 -24.50 -24.54 6.59
CA GLU A 8 -23.24 -25.02 7.15
C GLU A 8 -22.05 -24.89 6.18
N ALA A 9 -22.28 -25.15 4.89
CA ALA A 9 -21.27 -24.94 3.85
C ALA A 9 -20.89 -23.47 3.69
N TYR A 10 -21.87 -22.54 3.73
CA TYR A 10 -21.62 -21.09 3.70
C TYR A 10 -20.82 -20.61 4.92
N ASP A 11 -21.18 -21.07 6.12
CA ASP A 11 -20.50 -20.68 7.36
C ASP A 11 -19.07 -21.22 7.44
N LYS A 12 -18.84 -22.44 6.95
CA LYS A 12 -17.49 -22.99 6.82
C LYS A 12 -16.66 -22.19 5.83
N LYS A 13 -17.25 -21.83 4.67
CA LYS A 13 -16.59 -21.03 3.63
C LYS A 13 -16.22 -19.63 4.11
N SER A 14 -17.12 -18.95 4.84
CA SER A 14 -16.88 -17.61 5.39
C SER A 14 -15.77 -17.59 6.44
N LYS A 15 -15.73 -18.59 7.34
CA LYS A 15 -14.66 -18.77 8.32
C LYS A 15 -13.32 -18.99 7.63
N THR A 16 -13.26 -19.85 6.61
CA THR A 16 -12.05 -20.11 5.83
C THR A 16 -11.54 -18.86 5.14
N TYR A 17 -12.39 -18.10 4.43
CA TYR A 17 -11.96 -16.86 3.78
C TYR A 17 -11.48 -15.81 4.77
N LYS A 18 -12.12 -15.70 5.93
CA LYS A 18 -11.66 -14.79 6.98
C LYS A 18 -10.27 -15.16 7.49
N MET A 19 -9.99 -16.46 7.68
CA MET A 19 -8.67 -16.94 8.08
C MET A 19 -7.62 -16.71 7.00
N LEU A 20 -7.94 -16.96 5.73
CA LEU A 20 -7.04 -16.68 4.61
C LEU A 20 -6.74 -15.19 4.47
N LEU A 21 -7.73 -14.32 4.70
CA LEU A 21 -7.55 -12.87 4.69
C LEU A 21 -6.61 -12.41 5.80
N TYR A 22 -6.77 -12.92 7.03
CA TYR A 22 -5.83 -12.61 8.11
C TYR A 22 -4.42 -13.10 7.81
N PHE A 23 -4.26 -14.30 7.26
CA PHE A 23 -2.97 -14.83 6.85
C PHE A 23 -2.30 -13.94 5.79
N GLY A 24 -3.05 -13.51 4.77
CA GLY A 24 -2.58 -12.57 3.76
C GLY A 24 -2.14 -11.22 4.35
N MET A 25 -2.94 -10.65 5.25
CA MET A 25 -2.60 -9.40 5.93
C MET A 25 -1.31 -9.51 6.75
N ILE A 26 -1.16 -10.58 7.55
CA ILE A 26 0.05 -10.80 8.36
C ILE A 26 1.28 -10.98 7.46
N SER A 27 1.15 -11.73 6.37
CA SER A 27 2.24 -11.94 5.40
C SER A 27 2.73 -10.62 4.81
N ILE A 28 1.81 -9.75 4.37
CA ILE A 28 2.15 -8.42 3.83
C ILE A 28 2.82 -7.55 4.90
N ILE A 29 2.31 -7.55 6.13
CA ILE A 29 2.93 -6.82 7.25
C ILE A 29 4.37 -7.29 7.47
N MET A 30 4.64 -8.60 7.41
CA MET A 30 5.99 -9.14 7.58
C MET A 30 6.95 -8.72 6.46
N ILE A 31 6.47 -8.61 5.21
CA ILE A 31 7.29 -8.11 4.09
C ILE A 31 7.71 -6.66 4.36
N PHE A 32 6.77 -5.79 4.73
CA PHE A 32 7.08 -4.38 5.03
C PHE A 32 7.94 -4.23 6.29
N ALA A 33 7.72 -5.05 7.31
CA ALA A 33 8.54 -5.07 8.52
C ALA A 33 9.99 -5.49 8.22
N GLY A 34 10.19 -6.53 7.41
CA GLY A 34 11.51 -6.98 6.99
C GLY A 34 12.24 -5.91 6.18
N LEU A 35 11.55 -5.26 5.24
CA LEU A 35 12.13 -4.19 4.43
C LEU A 35 12.48 -2.95 5.28
N THR A 36 11.64 -2.61 6.26
CA THR A 36 11.89 -1.52 7.22
C THR A 36 13.09 -1.83 8.12
N SER A 37 13.18 -3.06 8.62
CA SER A 37 14.33 -3.51 9.41
C SER A 37 15.62 -3.42 8.61
N ALA A 38 15.62 -3.92 7.36
CA ALA A 38 16.78 -3.84 6.47
C ALA A 38 17.18 -2.38 6.17
N PHE A 39 16.22 -1.48 6.01
CA PHE A 39 16.46 -0.05 5.82
C PHE A 39 17.09 0.59 7.07
N VAL A 40 16.56 0.32 8.26
CA VAL A 40 17.09 0.87 9.53
C VAL A 40 18.50 0.35 9.80
N VAL A 41 18.77 -0.94 9.60
CA VAL A 41 20.11 -1.52 9.76
C VAL A 41 21.09 -0.92 8.73
N SER A 42 20.64 -0.70 7.49
CA SER A 42 21.49 -0.15 6.43
C SER A 42 21.85 1.33 6.65
N LYS A 43 21.10 2.08 7.46
CA LYS A 43 21.45 3.46 7.86
C LYS A 43 22.79 3.58 8.57
N GLN A 44 23.27 2.51 9.20
CA GLN A 44 24.56 2.52 9.91
C GLN A 44 25.77 2.42 8.96
N ARG A 45 25.55 2.19 7.66
CA ARG A 45 26.65 2.07 6.68
C ARG A 45 27.29 3.44 6.38
N PRO A 46 28.62 3.49 6.19
CA PRO A 46 29.34 4.72 5.87
C PRO A 46 28.92 5.31 4.51
N ASP A 47 28.41 4.50 3.57
CA ASP A 47 27.91 4.93 2.26
C ASP A 47 26.49 5.49 2.26
N TRP A 48 25.88 5.70 3.44
CA TRP A 48 24.53 6.22 3.55
C TRP A 48 24.45 7.70 3.14
N LEU A 49 23.59 8.03 2.16
CA LEU A 49 23.29 9.41 1.80
C LEU A 49 22.52 10.08 2.95
N LYS A 50 23.21 10.91 3.73
CA LYS A 50 22.61 11.67 4.85
C LYS A 50 21.79 12.87 4.36
N ASP A 51 22.14 13.43 3.20
CA ASP A 51 21.49 14.62 2.63
C ASP A 51 20.55 14.27 1.45
N LEU A 52 19.76 13.20 1.60
CA LEU A 52 18.76 12.84 0.60
C LEU A 52 17.58 13.81 0.68
N VAL A 53 17.45 14.70 -0.30
CA VAL A 53 16.29 15.59 -0.43
C VAL A 53 15.15 14.80 -1.07
N ILE A 54 14.15 14.44 -0.27
CA ILE A 54 12.95 13.73 -0.76
C ILE A 54 11.99 14.75 -1.38
N PRO A 55 11.53 14.56 -2.63
CA PRO A 55 10.55 15.45 -3.25
C PRO A 55 9.24 15.56 -2.46
N ASP A 56 8.66 16.75 -2.41
CA ASP A 56 7.37 17.01 -1.73
C ASP A 56 6.21 16.16 -2.27
N THR A 57 6.35 15.63 -3.49
CA THR A 57 5.40 14.67 -4.09
C THR A 57 5.10 13.48 -3.18
N PHE A 58 6.10 13.00 -2.41
CA PHE A 58 5.90 11.92 -1.44
C PHE A 58 5.03 12.36 -0.25
N THR A 59 5.18 13.60 0.23
CA THR A 59 4.33 14.17 1.27
C THR A 59 2.87 14.27 0.81
N TYR A 60 2.64 14.78 -0.41
CA TYR A 60 1.29 14.81 -0.99
C TYR A 60 0.69 13.42 -1.14
N SER A 61 1.48 12.41 -1.52
CA SER A 61 1.00 11.03 -1.64
C SER A 61 0.53 10.45 -0.29
N THR A 62 1.22 10.78 0.81
CA THR A 62 0.82 10.36 2.15
C THR A 62 -0.52 10.99 2.56
N ILE A 63 -0.73 12.27 2.25
CA ILE A 63 -2.00 12.97 2.51
C ILE A 63 -3.13 12.29 1.73
N VAL A 64 -2.92 12.00 0.44
CA VAL A 64 -3.91 11.29 -0.39
C VAL A 64 -4.26 9.92 0.18
N LEU A 65 -3.27 9.18 0.70
CA LEU A 65 -3.49 7.87 1.30
C LEU A 65 -4.31 7.95 2.61
N ILE A 66 -4.07 8.98 3.43
CA ILE A 66 -4.88 9.25 4.64
C ILE A 66 -6.32 9.56 4.25
N VAL A 67 -6.54 10.42 3.25
CA VAL A 67 -7.88 10.75 2.75
C VAL A 67 -8.58 9.50 2.20
N SER A 68 -7.87 8.67 1.44
CA SER A 68 -8.38 7.39 0.93
C SER A 68 -8.82 6.43 2.05
N SER A 69 -8.08 6.40 3.15
CA SER A 69 -8.44 5.60 4.33
C SER A 69 -9.75 6.08 4.97
N ILE A 70 -9.96 7.40 5.01
CA ILE A 70 -11.20 8.01 5.51
C ILE A 70 -12.37 7.67 4.59
N THR A 71 -12.20 7.77 3.26
CA THR A 71 -13.27 7.43 2.30
C THR A 71 -13.64 5.96 2.37
N PHE A 72 -12.68 5.06 2.54
CA PHE A 72 -12.94 3.64 2.74
C PHE A 72 -13.68 3.35 4.07
N TYR A 73 -13.33 4.05 5.15
CA TYR A 73 -14.07 3.95 6.41
C TYR A 73 -15.53 4.42 6.25
N LEU A 74 -15.77 5.50 5.51
CA LEU A 74 -17.12 5.98 5.20
C LEU A 74 -17.90 4.97 4.34
N ALA A 75 -17.24 4.32 3.36
CA ALA A 75 -17.86 3.22 2.60
C ALA A 75 -18.32 2.08 3.53
N LYS A 76 -17.48 1.66 4.48
CA LYS A 76 -17.84 0.65 5.48
C LYS A 76 -19.03 1.08 6.34
N LYS A 77 -19.12 2.36 6.71
CA LYS A 77 -20.26 2.91 7.45
C LYS A 77 -21.55 2.90 6.61
N ALA A 78 -21.46 3.26 5.33
CA ALA A 78 -22.58 3.23 4.39
C ALA A 78 -23.12 1.81 4.14
N ILE A 79 -22.24 0.81 4.06
CA ILE A 79 -22.61 -0.61 3.96
C ILE A 79 -23.44 -1.04 5.18
N LYS A 80 -23.00 -0.68 6.39
CA LYS A 80 -23.75 -0.99 7.62
C LYS A 80 -25.10 -0.30 7.71
N ALA A 81 -25.23 0.87 7.07
CA ALA A 81 -26.49 1.60 6.95
C ALA A 81 -27.37 1.10 5.78
N ASN A 82 -26.97 0.02 5.11
CA ASN A 82 -27.65 -0.58 3.95
C ASN A 82 -27.86 0.39 2.77
N ASN A 83 -27.01 1.43 2.66
CA ASN A 83 -27.07 2.39 1.57
C ASN A 83 -26.07 2.02 0.46
N GLN A 84 -26.56 1.29 -0.54
CA GLN A 84 -25.73 0.79 -1.64
C GLN A 84 -25.22 1.92 -2.54
N SER A 85 -26.04 2.95 -2.81
CA SER A 85 -25.65 4.08 -3.66
C SER A 85 -24.45 4.84 -3.08
N LEU A 86 -24.52 5.20 -1.79
CA LEU A 86 -23.40 5.86 -1.12
C LEU A 86 -22.16 4.96 -1.02
N THR A 87 -22.37 3.65 -0.81
CA THR A 87 -21.26 2.69 -0.80
C THR A 87 -20.49 2.70 -2.12
N THR A 88 -21.19 2.62 -3.26
CA THR A 88 -20.55 2.63 -4.58
C THR A 88 -19.80 3.94 -4.82
N VAL A 89 -20.38 5.08 -4.45
CA VAL A 89 -19.73 6.39 -4.58
C VAL A 89 -18.43 6.45 -3.76
N TYR A 90 -18.46 6.06 -2.49
CA TYR A 90 -17.25 6.08 -1.65
C TYR A 90 -16.17 5.11 -2.14
N LEU A 91 -16.55 3.95 -2.68
CA LEU A 91 -15.60 3.01 -3.29
C LEU A 91 -14.98 3.58 -4.57
N LEU A 92 -15.77 4.23 -5.44
CA LEU A 92 -15.24 4.89 -6.65
C LEU A 92 -14.30 6.04 -6.30
N ILE A 93 -14.61 6.84 -5.27
CA ILE A 93 -13.72 7.89 -4.78
C ILE A 93 -12.42 7.27 -4.25
N THR A 94 -12.51 6.21 -3.46
CA THR A 94 -11.33 5.50 -2.92
C THR A 94 -10.46 4.95 -4.05
N LEU A 95 -11.06 4.39 -5.10
CA LEU A 95 -10.34 3.93 -6.29
C LEU A 95 -9.63 5.08 -7.01
N GLY A 96 -10.31 6.22 -7.21
CA GLY A 96 -9.71 7.41 -7.81
C GLY A 96 -8.54 7.98 -7.00
N LEU A 97 -8.67 7.99 -5.66
CA LEU A 97 -7.58 8.37 -4.76
C LEU A 97 -6.41 7.38 -4.82
N GLY A 98 -6.68 6.08 -4.95
CA GLY A 98 -5.67 5.05 -5.18
C GLY A 98 -4.89 5.27 -6.48
N LEU A 99 -5.57 5.56 -7.59
CA LEU A 99 -4.92 5.90 -8.87
C LEU A 99 -4.07 7.19 -8.77
N THR A 100 -4.61 8.20 -8.08
CA THR A 100 -3.89 9.46 -7.81
C THR A 100 -2.62 9.20 -7.00
N PHE A 101 -2.71 8.34 -5.99
CA PHE A 101 -1.56 7.92 -5.19
C PHE A 101 -0.49 7.25 -6.06
N VAL A 102 -0.86 6.30 -6.93
CA VAL A 102 0.08 5.64 -7.85
C VAL A 102 0.76 6.65 -8.75
N TYR A 103 0.00 7.59 -9.34
CA TYR A 103 0.55 8.66 -10.16
C TYR A 103 1.58 9.53 -9.41
N LEU A 104 1.27 9.93 -8.17
CA LEU A 104 2.18 10.71 -7.33
C LEU A 104 3.46 9.93 -6.99
N GLN A 105 3.37 8.62 -6.74
CA GLN A 105 4.54 7.77 -6.53
C GLN A 105 5.45 7.81 -7.77
N PHE A 106 4.92 7.51 -8.96
CA PHE A 106 5.71 7.55 -10.20
C PHE A 106 6.35 8.92 -10.45
N LYS A 107 5.61 10.01 -10.24
CA LYS A 107 6.15 11.37 -10.36
C LYS A 107 7.26 11.67 -9.33
N GLY A 108 7.11 11.20 -8.09
CA GLY A 108 8.15 11.31 -7.07
C GLY A 108 9.44 10.62 -7.48
N PHE A 109 9.34 9.43 -8.09
CA PHE A 109 10.49 8.70 -8.61
C PHE A 109 11.10 9.31 -9.86
N ASP A 110 10.30 9.88 -10.76
CA ASP A 110 10.82 10.59 -11.93
C ASP A 110 11.68 11.80 -11.50
N LEU A 111 11.24 12.55 -10.48
CA LEU A 111 12.03 13.63 -9.91
C LEU A 111 13.34 13.14 -9.28
N LEU A 112 13.32 12.02 -8.55
CA LEU A 112 14.53 11.41 -8.00
C LEU A 112 15.48 10.93 -9.11
N PHE A 113 14.94 10.33 -10.17
CA PHE A 113 15.71 9.88 -11.32
C PHE A 113 16.40 11.05 -12.03
N ASN A 114 15.67 12.16 -12.23
CA ASN A 114 16.20 13.40 -12.81
C ASN A 114 17.27 14.07 -11.94
N GLN A 115 17.29 13.81 -10.63
CA GLN A 115 18.35 14.24 -9.71
C GLN A 115 19.59 13.32 -9.74
N GLY A 116 19.63 12.31 -10.61
CA GLY A 116 20.71 11.34 -10.71
C GLY A 116 20.67 10.24 -9.64
N LEU A 117 19.61 10.18 -8.82
CA LEU A 117 19.39 9.14 -7.82
C LEU A 117 18.79 7.90 -8.48
N VAL A 118 19.61 7.23 -9.29
CA VAL A 118 19.22 6.03 -10.01
C VAL A 118 19.35 4.77 -9.14
N PRO A 119 18.41 3.81 -9.21
CA PRO A 119 18.47 2.57 -8.43
C PRO A 119 19.58 1.60 -8.91
N PHE A 120 20.03 1.73 -10.16
CA PHE A 120 21.04 0.88 -10.79
C PHE A 120 22.15 1.75 -11.42
N GLY A 121 23.43 1.43 -11.17
CA GLY A 121 24.58 2.12 -11.76
C GLY A 121 25.75 2.33 -10.80
N SER A 122 26.90 2.78 -11.32
CA SER A 122 28.15 2.95 -10.56
C SER A 122 28.11 4.02 -9.46
N SER A 123 27.09 4.90 -9.49
CA SER A 123 26.82 5.90 -8.45
C SER A 123 25.61 5.54 -7.58
N SER A 124 25.03 4.35 -7.76
CA SER A 124 23.85 3.92 -7.00
C SER A 124 24.22 3.70 -5.53
N LYS A 125 23.50 4.39 -4.66
CA LYS A 125 23.65 4.26 -3.20
C LYS A 125 22.60 3.29 -2.70
N VAL A 126 22.98 2.46 -1.73
CA VAL A 126 22.10 1.47 -1.10
C VAL A 126 20.77 2.09 -0.63
N THR A 127 20.81 3.34 -0.14
CA THR A 127 19.64 4.15 0.25
C THR A 127 18.60 4.30 -0.86
N VAL A 128 19.03 4.59 -2.10
CA VAL A 128 18.16 4.80 -3.26
C VAL A 128 17.51 3.47 -3.67
N SER A 129 18.28 2.40 -3.75
CA SER A 129 17.74 1.07 -4.07
C SER A 129 16.67 0.62 -3.06
N PHE A 130 16.86 0.87 -1.76
CA PHE A 130 15.83 0.58 -0.75
C PHE A 130 14.56 1.43 -0.93
N LEU A 131 14.70 2.71 -1.27
CA LEU A 131 13.55 3.60 -1.52
C LEU A 131 12.70 3.10 -2.69
N TYR A 132 13.34 2.72 -3.80
CA TYR A 132 12.66 2.12 -4.96
C TYR A 132 12.03 0.77 -4.62
N ALA A 133 12.72 -0.09 -3.87
CA ALA A 133 12.15 -1.38 -3.43
C ALA A 133 10.91 -1.20 -2.56
N PHE A 134 10.92 -0.24 -1.64
CA PHE A 134 9.77 0.09 -0.79
C PHE A 134 8.55 0.43 -1.61
N VAL A 135 8.69 1.35 -2.56
CA VAL A 135 7.53 1.78 -3.33
C VAL A 135 7.11 0.75 -4.35
N PHE A 136 8.03 -0.02 -4.93
CA PHE A 136 7.64 -1.11 -5.81
C PHE A 136 6.74 -2.13 -5.11
N VAL A 137 7.13 -2.60 -3.91
CA VAL A 137 6.29 -3.46 -3.08
C VAL A 137 5.00 -2.73 -2.66
N HIS A 138 5.09 -1.43 -2.40
CA HIS A 138 3.94 -0.62 -2.04
C HIS A 138 2.91 -0.49 -3.18
N VAL A 139 3.35 -0.36 -4.42
CA VAL A 139 2.46 -0.33 -5.58
C VAL A 139 1.95 -1.74 -5.89
N ALA A 140 2.81 -2.76 -5.82
CA ALA A 140 2.43 -4.15 -6.08
C ALA A 140 1.32 -4.65 -5.14
N HIS A 141 1.42 -4.39 -3.83
CA HIS A 141 0.35 -4.79 -2.92
C HIS A 141 -0.91 -3.95 -3.10
N LEU A 142 -0.81 -2.69 -3.52
CA LEU A 142 -1.97 -1.85 -3.83
C LEU A 142 -2.74 -2.38 -5.05
N PHE A 143 -2.03 -2.89 -6.07
CA PHE A 143 -2.65 -3.56 -7.21
C PHE A 143 -3.27 -4.92 -6.85
N GLY A 144 -2.72 -5.61 -5.84
CA GLY A 144 -3.23 -6.89 -5.37
C GLY A 144 -4.35 -6.80 -4.33
N GLY A 145 -4.58 -5.62 -3.74
CA GLY A 145 -5.62 -5.35 -2.75
C GLY A 145 -6.97 -5.02 -3.38
#